data_AF-A0AA38FP17-F1
#
_entry.id   AF-A0AA38FP17-F1
#
_cell.length_a   1.000
_cell.length_b   1.000
_cell.length_c   1.000
_cell.angle_alpha   90.00
_cell.angle_beta   90.00
_cell.angle_gamma   90.00
#
_symmetry.space_group_name_H-M   'P 1'
#
loop_
_entity.id
_entity.type
_entity.pdbx_description
1 polymer ?
#
loop_
_entity_poly.entity_id
_entity_poly.type
_entity_poly.pdbx_seq_one_letter_code
_entity_poly.pdbx_strand_id
1 'polypeptide(L)'
;GVSDPMLYIGMLFSMLAWHAEDHYLYSINYHHCGASKTWYGVPGHAASDFGNVVVEHVYGAEMVMREGVDATFGLLIGKTTMFPPKILSDHGVPVYKAVQEPGEFVITFPQAYHAGFSHGFNCGEVVNFALVDWFTFGAAACKHYENLNRVQILPHEQLLCKEATLLANSRLCSGDRSQHSMKTAFVRLIRLQHQFCWLLKKQEVHVFNSLGYDNNVLCSVCNHWCYVAFGICQYNMHTVCLNHAMKCGCGGNPTIYLRDDFSEMEAVAQKFEQEEGVLEDSLKELPVLLDEHTDYVPYSS
;
A
#
# COMPACT_ATOMS: atom_id res chain seq x y z
N GLY A 1 6.99 12.09 10.73
CA GLY A 1 5.91 12.18 9.74
C GLY A 1 4.88 11.10 9.96
N VAL A 2 5.31 9.85 9.77
CA VAL A 2 4.39 8.70 9.85
C VAL A 2 4.01 8.35 11.29
N SER A 3 4.98 8.04 12.15
CA SER A 3 4.76 7.70 13.57
C SER A 3 4.84 8.89 14.50
N ASP A 4 5.70 9.85 14.17
CA ASP A 4 5.98 11.03 14.97
C ASP A 4 5.39 12.27 14.28
N PRO A 5 4.67 13.15 15.00
CA PRO A 5 4.10 14.35 14.42
C PRO A 5 5.15 15.28 13.78
N MET A 6 4.73 16.02 12.75
CA MET A 6 5.52 17.05 12.08
C MET A 6 4.86 18.41 12.23
N LEU A 7 5.66 19.42 12.59
CA LEU A 7 5.20 20.80 12.65
C LEU A 7 5.37 21.51 11.31
N TYR A 8 4.32 22.25 10.93
CA TYR A 8 4.25 23.09 9.76
C TYR A 8 4.08 24.53 10.21
N ILE A 9 5.14 25.32 10.08
CA ILE A 9 5.11 26.76 10.31
C ILE A 9 4.85 27.44 8.97
N GLY A 10 3.67 28.03 8.81
CA GLY A 10 3.26 28.70 7.59
C GLY A 10 3.47 30.21 7.64
N MET A 11 3.58 30.82 6.46
CA MET A 11 3.41 32.25 6.22
C MET A 11 2.34 32.48 5.16
N LEU A 12 2.03 33.74 4.86
CA LEU A 12 1.09 34.07 3.79
C LEU A 12 1.54 33.43 2.48
N PHE A 13 0.64 32.66 1.85
CA PHE A 13 0.87 31.91 0.62
C PHE A 13 1.87 30.75 0.71
N SER A 14 2.27 30.30 1.90
CA SER A 14 2.88 28.97 2.03
C SER A 14 1.93 27.91 1.49
N MET A 15 2.40 27.08 0.55
CA MET A 15 1.57 26.11 -0.17
C MET A 15 1.89 24.68 0.25
N LEU A 16 0.86 23.84 0.16
CA LEU A 16 0.94 22.39 0.17
C LEU A 16 0.44 21.92 -1.21
N ALA A 17 1.37 21.44 -2.03
CA ALA A 17 1.06 20.96 -3.38
C ALA A 17 0.11 19.76 -3.37
N TRP A 18 -0.52 19.47 -4.51
CA TRP A 18 -1.39 18.31 -4.65
C TRP A 18 -0.62 17.02 -4.41
N HIS A 19 -1.11 16.21 -3.47
CA HIS A 19 -0.58 14.87 -3.20
C HIS A 19 -1.59 14.02 -2.44
N ALA A 20 -1.35 12.71 -2.41
CA ALA A 20 -1.92 11.80 -1.42
C ALA A 20 -0.83 11.44 -0.39
N GLU A 21 -1.23 11.02 0.80
CA GLU A 21 -0.30 10.59 1.83
C GLU A 21 0.50 9.35 1.40
N ASP A 22 1.72 9.22 1.91
CA ASP A 22 2.54 8.04 1.64
C ASP A 22 1.82 6.76 2.10
N HIS A 23 1.95 5.68 1.32
CA HIS A 23 1.20 4.43 1.55
C HIS A 23 -0.33 4.60 1.63
N TYR A 24 -0.87 5.70 1.10
CA TYR A 24 -2.29 6.05 1.21
C TYR A 24 -2.80 5.99 2.66
N LEU A 25 -1.95 6.37 3.63
CA LEU A 25 -2.34 6.47 5.02
C LEU A 25 -3.41 7.54 5.23
N TYR A 26 -4.08 7.46 6.38
CA TYR A 26 -4.80 8.63 6.89
C TYR A 26 -3.79 9.70 7.32
N SER A 27 -4.27 10.93 7.42
CA SER A 27 -3.53 12.05 8.01
C SER A 27 -4.46 12.90 8.84
N ILE A 28 -4.00 13.34 10.01
CA ILE A 28 -4.72 14.25 10.88
C ILE A 28 -3.86 15.47 11.12
N ASN A 29 -4.40 16.65 10.79
CA ASN A 29 -3.74 17.93 10.98
C ASN A 29 -4.48 18.75 12.04
N TYR A 30 -3.79 19.14 13.11
CA TYR A 30 -4.30 20.08 14.11
C TYR A 30 -3.73 21.48 13.88
N HIS A 31 -4.59 22.50 13.91
CA HIS A 31 -4.17 23.89 13.75
C HIS A 31 -3.99 24.56 15.11
N HIS A 32 -2.75 24.72 15.56
CA HIS A 32 -2.46 25.26 16.89
C HIS A 32 -2.84 26.74 17.02
N CYS A 33 -2.37 27.58 16.09
CA CYS A 33 -2.55 29.03 16.19
C CYS A 33 -2.26 29.75 14.86
N GLY A 34 -2.66 31.02 14.80
CA GLY A 34 -2.34 31.94 13.70
C GLY A 34 -3.51 32.15 12.74
N ALA A 35 -3.19 32.49 11.49
CA ALA A 35 -4.14 32.68 10.42
C ALA A 35 -4.63 31.34 9.86
N SER A 36 -5.88 31.33 9.37
CA SER A 36 -6.50 30.11 8.83
C SER A 36 -5.73 29.49 7.65
N LYS A 37 -6.05 28.23 7.37
CA LYS A 37 -5.51 27.48 6.24
C LYS A 37 -6.64 27.04 5.32
N THR A 38 -6.51 27.24 4.01
CA THR A 38 -7.44 26.65 3.04
C THR A 38 -6.92 25.31 2.56
N TRP A 39 -7.83 24.35 2.52
CA TRP A 39 -7.62 23.00 1.99
C TRP A 39 -8.55 22.76 0.80
N TYR A 40 -8.04 22.03 -0.17
CA TYR A 40 -8.78 21.43 -1.27
C TYR A 40 -8.58 19.92 -1.19
N GLY A 41 -9.66 19.16 -1.33
CA GLY A 41 -9.63 17.70 -1.26
C GLY A 41 -10.41 17.06 -2.40
N VAL A 42 -9.89 15.94 -2.89
CA VAL A 42 -10.52 15.04 -3.86
C VAL A 42 -10.69 13.69 -3.18
N PRO A 43 -11.89 13.10 -3.20
CA PRO A 43 -12.14 11.82 -2.54
C PRO A 43 -11.36 10.68 -3.21
N GLY A 44 -10.97 9.67 -2.43
CA GLY A 44 -10.13 8.56 -2.90
C GLY A 44 -10.71 7.78 -4.09
N HIS A 45 -12.04 7.64 -4.19
CA HIS A 45 -12.67 6.98 -5.35
C HIS A 45 -12.46 7.73 -6.67
N ALA A 46 -12.19 9.04 -6.62
CA ALA A 46 -11.90 9.88 -7.78
C ALA A 46 -10.38 10.07 -8.01
N ALA A 47 -9.52 9.33 -7.30
CA ALA A 47 -8.07 9.45 -7.43
C ALA A 47 -7.55 9.11 -8.84
N SER A 48 -8.16 8.12 -9.50
CA SER A 48 -7.82 7.78 -10.88
C SER A 48 -8.20 8.91 -11.84
N ASP A 49 -9.39 9.48 -11.69
CA ASP A 49 -9.87 10.58 -12.54
C ASP A 49 -9.03 11.85 -12.33
N PHE A 50 -8.71 12.16 -11.07
CA PHE A 50 -7.76 13.22 -10.72
C PHE A 50 -6.44 13.07 -11.48
N GLY A 51 -5.89 11.86 -11.40
CA GLY A 51 -4.66 11.51 -12.07
C GLY A 51 -4.68 11.71 -13.58
N ASN A 52 -5.73 11.21 -14.24
CA ASN A 52 -5.93 11.36 -15.68
C ASN A 52 -6.00 12.85 -16.08
N VAL A 53 -6.75 13.65 -15.33
CA VAL A 53 -6.88 15.10 -15.57
C VAL A 53 -5.55 15.82 -15.39
N VAL A 54 -4.76 15.45 -14.37
CA VAL A 54 -3.42 16.03 -14.14
C VAL A 54 -2.47 15.71 -15.29
N VAL A 55 -2.43 14.45 -15.69
CA VAL A 55 -1.61 13.95 -16.80
C VAL A 55 -1.96 14.71 -18.09
N GLU A 56 -3.24 14.85 -18.41
CA GLU A 56 -3.71 15.46 -19.66
C GLU A 56 -3.59 17.00 -19.66
N HIS A 57 -4.02 17.66 -18.58
CA HIS A 57 -4.23 19.11 -18.56
C HIS A 57 -3.21 19.91 -17.76
N VAL A 58 -2.36 19.27 -16.95
CA VAL A 58 -1.34 19.95 -16.13
C VAL A 58 0.06 19.66 -16.65
N TYR A 59 0.41 18.39 -16.84
CA TYR A 59 1.73 18.00 -17.35
C TYR A 59 1.80 17.99 -18.88
N GLY A 60 0.66 17.75 -19.54
CA GLY A 60 0.52 17.78 -21.00
C GLY A 60 1.02 16.51 -21.69
N ALA A 61 0.41 16.20 -22.85
CA ALA A 61 0.62 14.96 -23.59
C ALA A 61 2.10 14.66 -23.95
N GLU A 62 2.95 15.68 -24.12
CA GLU A 62 4.37 15.49 -24.45
C GLU A 62 5.16 14.83 -23.32
N MET A 63 4.83 15.13 -22.05
CA MET A 63 5.48 14.50 -20.90
C MET A 63 5.06 13.03 -20.78
N VAL A 64 3.77 12.76 -21.00
CA VAL A 64 3.17 11.41 -20.98
C VAL A 64 3.77 10.51 -22.06
N MET A 65 3.97 11.04 -23.26
CA MET A 65 4.59 10.30 -24.37
C MET A 65 6.05 9.94 -24.09
N ARG A 66 6.76 10.73 -23.29
CA ARG A 66 8.19 10.54 -23.00
C ARG A 66 8.43 9.60 -21.82
N GLU A 67 7.62 9.70 -20.77
CA GLU A 67 7.87 9.00 -19.50
C GLU A 67 6.82 7.90 -19.20
N GLY A 68 5.70 7.89 -19.92
CA GLY A 68 4.58 7.00 -19.64
C GLY A 68 3.64 7.55 -18.57
N VAL A 69 2.40 7.06 -18.56
CA VAL A 69 1.35 7.52 -17.64
C VAL A 69 1.79 7.32 -16.19
N ASP A 70 2.25 6.12 -15.83
CA ASP A 70 2.68 5.78 -14.47
C ASP A 70 3.81 6.70 -13.97
N ALA A 71 4.87 6.92 -14.77
CA ALA A 71 5.95 7.82 -14.37
C ALA A 71 5.47 9.26 -14.16
N THR A 72 4.50 9.71 -14.96
CA THR A 72 3.86 11.03 -14.82
C THR A 72 3.08 11.12 -13.50
N PHE A 73 2.37 10.07 -13.10
CA PHE A 73 1.77 9.97 -11.76
C PHE A 73 2.82 10.01 -10.64
N GLY A 74 4.01 9.46 -10.88
CA GLY A 74 5.16 9.51 -9.98
C GLY A 74 5.64 10.93 -9.65
N LEU A 75 5.34 11.93 -10.49
CA LEU A 75 5.67 13.34 -10.24
C LEU A 75 4.86 13.93 -9.08
N LEU A 76 3.61 13.47 -8.90
CA LEU A 76 2.75 13.90 -7.79
C LEU A 76 3.30 13.43 -6.43
N ILE A 77 4.03 12.31 -6.41
CA ILE A 77 4.72 11.83 -5.19
C ILE A 77 5.79 12.83 -4.74
N GLY A 78 6.36 13.61 -5.67
CA GLY A 78 7.31 14.67 -5.34
C GLY A 78 6.71 15.82 -4.53
N LYS A 79 5.39 15.92 -4.40
CA LYS A 79 4.66 17.00 -3.69
C LYS A 79 5.09 18.41 -4.15
N THR A 80 5.30 18.59 -5.45
CA THR A 80 5.81 19.86 -6.01
C THR A 80 4.82 20.61 -6.90
N THR A 81 3.75 19.94 -7.35
CA THR A 81 2.88 20.49 -8.39
C THR A 81 1.61 21.09 -7.79
N MET A 82 1.45 22.40 -7.98
CA MET A 82 0.29 23.15 -7.55
C MET A 82 -0.43 23.72 -8.79
N PHE A 83 -1.73 23.47 -8.91
CA PHE A 83 -2.57 24.02 -9.98
C PHE A 83 -3.97 24.34 -9.44
N PRO A 84 -4.71 25.25 -10.10
CA PRO A 84 -6.04 25.64 -9.66
C PRO A 84 -7.00 24.45 -9.58
N PRO A 85 -7.75 24.27 -8.48
CA PRO A 85 -8.72 23.18 -8.38
C PRO A 85 -9.82 23.24 -9.46
N LYS A 86 -10.00 24.41 -10.08
CA LYS A 86 -10.91 24.61 -11.21
C LYS A 86 -10.62 23.68 -12.40
N ILE A 87 -9.36 23.34 -12.63
CA ILE A 87 -8.98 22.38 -13.70
C ILE A 87 -9.64 21.03 -13.45
N LEU A 88 -9.72 20.57 -12.19
CA LEU A 88 -10.36 19.31 -11.83
C LEU A 88 -11.88 19.39 -12.00
N SER A 89 -12.49 20.44 -11.44
CA SER A 89 -13.96 20.58 -11.49
C SER A 89 -14.48 20.76 -12.92
N ASP A 90 -13.75 21.47 -13.78
CA ASP A 90 -14.13 21.68 -15.18
C ASP A 90 -14.09 20.37 -16.00
N HIS A 91 -13.37 19.35 -15.52
CA HIS A 91 -13.26 18.02 -16.14
C HIS A 91 -13.97 16.92 -15.32
N GLY A 92 -14.92 17.30 -14.45
CA GLY A 92 -15.80 16.36 -13.76
C GLY A 92 -15.21 15.68 -12.52
N VAL A 93 -14.00 16.03 -12.09
CA VAL A 93 -13.41 15.51 -10.85
C VAL A 93 -13.99 16.27 -9.64
N PRO A 94 -14.59 15.58 -8.65
CA PRO A 94 -15.16 16.24 -7.48
C PRO A 94 -14.06 16.87 -6.61
N VAL A 95 -14.20 18.16 -6.31
CA VAL A 95 -13.30 18.90 -5.43
C VAL A 95 -14.10 19.57 -4.32
N TYR A 96 -13.63 19.41 -3.09
CA TYR A 96 -14.20 20.03 -1.90
C TYR A 96 -13.19 21.01 -1.29
N LYS A 97 -13.70 22.09 -0.72
CA LYS A 97 -12.90 23.12 -0.05
C LYS A 97 -13.24 23.13 1.44
N ALA A 98 -12.22 23.23 2.29
CA ALA A 98 -12.35 23.53 3.71
C ALA A 98 -11.46 24.73 4.08
N VAL A 99 -11.90 25.51 5.07
CA VAL A 99 -11.07 26.52 5.73
C VAL A 99 -10.93 26.07 7.17
N GLN A 100 -9.69 25.84 7.59
CA GLN A 100 -9.32 25.37 8.91
C GLN A 100 -8.88 26.55 9.76
N GLU A 101 -9.60 26.78 10.85
CA GLU A 101 -9.32 27.79 11.87
C GLU A 101 -8.49 27.22 13.03
N PRO A 102 -7.85 28.07 13.86
CA PRO A 102 -7.17 27.63 15.07
C PRO A 102 -8.07 26.82 16.02
N GLY A 103 -7.54 25.70 16.50
CA GLY A 103 -8.25 24.73 17.34
C GLY A 103 -8.95 23.62 16.55
N GLU A 104 -8.95 23.66 15.22
CA GLU A 104 -9.64 22.68 14.39
C GLU A 104 -8.72 21.57 13.87
N PHE A 105 -9.34 20.39 13.66
CA PHE A 105 -8.72 19.26 12.98
C PHE A 105 -9.19 19.16 11.53
N VAL A 106 -8.26 18.81 10.63
CA VAL A 106 -8.56 18.31 9.28
C VAL A 106 -8.08 16.87 9.20
N ILE A 107 -8.96 15.97 8.75
CA ILE A 107 -8.64 14.57 8.53
C ILE A 107 -8.65 14.29 7.04
N THR A 108 -7.55 13.75 6.53
CA THR A 108 -7.41 13.26 5.16
C THR A 108 -7.57 11.73 5.16
N PHE A 109 -8.48 11.25 4.32
CA PHE A 109 -8.75 9.82 4.14
C PHE A 109 -7.76 9.16 3.16
N PRO A 110 -7.62 7.82 3.19
CA PRO A 110 -6.78 7.08 2.26
C PRO A 110 -7.02 7.46 0.82
N GLN A 111 -5.92 7.57 0.07
CA GLN A 111 -5.91 7.88 -1.37
C GLN A 111 -6.56 9.23 -1.74
N ALA A 112 -6.96 10.06 -0.76
CA ALA A 112 -7.54 11.36 -1.02
C ALA A 112 -6.44 12.37 -1.38
N TYR A 113 -6.49 12.85 -2.63
CA TYR A 113 -5.60 13.93 -3.05
C TYR A 113 -6.00 15.23 -2.40
N HIS A 114 -5.02 15.96 -1.88
CA HIS A 114 -5.29 17.22 -1.23
C HIS A 114 -4.16 18.23 -1.47
N ALA A 115 -4.54 19.49 -1.36
CA ALA A 115 -3.65 20.64 -1.48
C ALA A 115 -4.16 21.77 -0.61
N GLY A 116 -3.33 22.80 -0.40
CA GLY A 116 -3.77 23.93 0.41
C GLY A 116 -2.77 25.07 0.46
N PHE A 117 -3.15 26.14 1.15
CA PHE A 117 -2.26 27.25 1.42
C PHE A 117 -2.66 28.01 2.70
N SER A 118 -1.70 28.69 3.30
CA SER A 118 -1.88 29.49 4.52
C SER A 118 -2.25 30.94 4.21
N HIS A 119 -3.18 31.51 5.00
CA HIS A 119 -3.62 32.91 4.91
C HIS A 119 -2.75 33.90 5.71
N GLY A 120 -1.64 33.44 6.27
CA GLY A 120 -0.75 34.24 7.10
C GLY A 120 0.18 33.36 7.93
N PHE A 121 0.79 33.95 8.96
CA PHE A 121 1.55 33.17 9.94
C PHE A 121 0.64 32.16 10.64
N ASN A 122 1.02 30.88 10.65
CA ASN A 122 0.33 29.85 11.42
C ASN A 122 1.23 28.69 11.83
N CYS A 123 0.74 27.88 12.76
CA CYS A 123 1.38 26.66 13.23
C CYS A 123 0.37 25.51 13.15
N GLY A 124 0.63 24.54 12.29
CA GLY A 124 -0.10 23.28 12.24
C GLY A 124 0.79 22.10 12.60
N GLU A 125 0.20 21.05 13.12
CA GLU A 125 0.88 19.78 13.41
C GLU A 125 0.15 18.65 12.71
N VAL A 126 0.88 17.73 12.09
CA VAL A 126 0.28 16.60 11.35
C VAL A 126 0.98 15.30 11.68
N VAL A 127 0.20 14.23 11.72
CA VAL A 127 0.72 12.87 11.81
C VAL A 127 -0.12 11.95 10.92
N ASN A 128 0.51 10.94 10.33
CA ASN A 128 -0.22 9.89 9.64
C ASN A 128 -0.72 8.84 10.63
N PHE A 129 -1.75 8.10 10.24
CA PHE A 129 -2.21 6.95 11.01
C PHE A 129 -2.85 5.91 10.09
N ALA A 130 -3.04 4.71 10.61
CA ALA A 130 -3.70 3.61 9.92
C ALA A 130 -4.82 3.05 10.80
N LEU A 131 -5.95 2.76 10.17
CA LEU A 131 -7.07 2.00 10.73
C LEU A 131 -7.13 0.62 10.04
N VAL A 132 -7.98 -0.29 10.51
CA VAL A 132 -8.03 -1.66 9.99
C VAL A 132 -8.40 -1.71 8.50
N ASP A 133 -9.20 -0.78 8.00
CA ASP A 133 -9.55 -0.66 6.58
C ASP A 133 -8.36 -0.25 5.69
N TRP A 134 -7.34 0.41 6.27
CA TRP A 134 -6.16 0.90 5.53
C TRP A 134 -5.41 -0.22 4.82
N PHE A 135 -5.40 -1.45 5.32
CA PHE A 135 -4.62 -2.54 4.71
C PHE A 135 -4.94 -2.76 3.22
N THR A 136 -6.18 -2.50 2.79
CA THR A 136 -6.57 -2.56 1.38
C THR A 136 -5.94 -1.43 0.56
N PHE A 137 -5.98 -0.20 1.07
CA PHE A 137 -5.34 0.97 0.47
C PHE A 137 -3.81 0.85 0.47
N GLY A 138 -3.22 0.36 1.54
CA GLY A 138 -1.79 0.09 1.65
C GLY A 138 -1.31 -0.94 0.62
N ALA A 139 -2.09 -2.00 0.37
CA ALA A 139 -1.78 -2.97 -0.68
C ALA A 139 -1.82 -2.33 -2.09
N ALA A 140 -2.82 -1.48 -2.36
CA ALA A 140 -2.89 -0.71 -3.59
C ALA A 140 -1.70 0.25 -3.74
N ALA A 141 -1.29 0.90 -2.64
CA ALA A 141 -0.11 1.77 -2.62
C ALA A 141 1.18 0.97 -2.91
N CYS A 142 1.37 -0.21 -2.31
CA CYS A 142 2.51 -1.09 -2.58
C CYS A 142 2.61 -1.42 -4.07
N LYS A 143 1.50 -1.80 -4.71
CA LYS A 143 1.45 -2.06 -6.15
C LYS A 143 1.77 -0.82 -6.97
N HIS A 144 1.30 0.35 -6.55
CA HIS A 144 1.65 1.61 -7.19
C HIS A 144 3.15 1.91 -7.08
N TYR A 145 3.77 1.74 -5.90
CA TYR A 145 5.22 1.89 -5.73
C TYR A 145 6.03 0.91 -6.58
N GLU A 146 5.59 -0.34 -6.70
CA GLU A 146 6.21 -1.35 -7.57
C GLU A 146 6.21 -0.91 -9.04
N ASN A 147 5.07 -0.44 -9.55
CA ASN A 147 4.96 0.06 -10.93
C ASN A 147 5.87 1.27 -11.18
N LEU A 148 6.10 2.09 -10.15
CA LEU A 148 7.00 3.26 -10.21
C LEU A 148 8.46 2.93 -9.93
N ASN A 149 8.79 1.66 -9.69
CA ASN A 149 10.11 1.22 -9.25
C ASN A 149 10.65 2.04 -8.06
N ARG A 150 9.78 2.33 -7.08
CA ARG A 150 10.12 3.07 -5.86
C ARG A 150 10.14 2.16 -4.65
N VAL A 151 11.05 2.45 -3.73
CA VAL A 151 11.12 1.75 -2.45
C VAL A 151 9.91 2.12 -1.60
N GLN A 152 9.23 1.10 -1.08
CA GLN A 152 8.11 1.26 -0.17
C GLN A 152 8.62 1.74 1.21
N ILE A 153 7.99 2.77 1.78
CA ILE A 153 8.42 3.31 3.09
C ILE A 153 7.97 2.45 4.28
N LEU A 154 6.91 1.65 4.13
CA LEU A 154 6.38 0.78 5.18
C LEU A 154 6.43 -0.70 4.73
N PRO A 155 6.76 -1.63 5.65
CA PRO A 155 6.70 -3.06 5.39
C PRO A 155 5.25 -3.56 5.55
N HIS A 156 4.42 -3.29 4.54
CA HIS A 156 2.98 -3.60 4.57
C HIS A 156 2.68 -5.07 4.89
N GLU A 157 3.40 -6.00 4.25
CA GLU A 157 3.24 -7.45 4.46
C GLU A 157 3.47 -7.83 5.94
N GLN A 158 4.51 -7.27 6.57
CA GLN A 158 4.80 -7.50 7.98
C GLN A 158 3.73 -6.93 8.90
N LEU A 159 3.27 -5.71 8.64
CA LEU A 159 2.22 -5.08 9.44
C LEU A 159 0.93 -5.89 9.37
N LEU A 160 0.57 -6.37 8.17
CA LEU A 160 -0.62 -7.19 7.94
C LEU A 160 -0.53 -8.52 8.69
N CYS A 161 0.58 -9.23 8.59
CA CYS A 161 0.78 -10.49 9.29
C CYS A 161 0.76 -10.31 10.81
N LYS A 162 1.45 -9.29 11.34
CA LYS A 162 1.47 -9.03 12.78
C LYS A 162 0.08 -8.67 13.32
N GLU A 163 -0.64 -7.79 12.64
CA GLU A 163 -1.99 -7.39 13.06
C GLU A 163 -2.98 -8.56 12.99
N ALA A 164 -2.93 -9.35 11.92
CA ALA A 164 -3.74 -10.56 11.76
C ALA A 164 -3.51 -11.57 12.90
N THR A 165 -2.25 -11.86 13.22
CA THR A 165 -1.89 -12.78 14.31
C THR A 165 -2.28 -12.23 15.68
N LEU A 166 -2.08 -10.93 15.93
CA LEU A 166 -2.53 -10.28 17.17
C LEU A 166 -4.05 -10.38 17.33
N LEU A 167 -4.79 -10.09 16.26
CA LEU A 167 -6.25 -10.17 16.26
C LEU A 167 -6.72 -11.61 16.53
N ALA A 168 -6.13 -12.60 15.88
CA ALA A 168 -6.50 -14.00 16.03
C ALA A 168 -6.30 -14.54 17.46
N ASN A 169 -5.30 -14.00 18.16
CA ASN A 169 -4.96 -14.30 19.55
C ASN A 169 -5.75 -13.46 20.57
N SER A 170 -6.28 -12.32 20.15
CA SER A 170 -7.12 -11.50 21.00
C SER A 170 -8.49 -12.18 21.23
N ARG A 171 -9.02 -12.08 22.45
CA ARG A 171 -10.41 -12.51 22.75
C ARG A 171 -11.45 -11.49 22.26
N LEU A 172 -11.03 -10.44 21.57
CA LEU A 172 -11.86 -9.32 21.14
C LEU A 172 -12.57 -9.68 19.82
N CYS A 173 -13.88 -9.94 19.96
CA CYS A 173 -14.92 -9.96 18.93
C CYS A 173 -14.59 -10.68 17.61
N SER A 174 -14.69 -12.01 17.62
CA SER A 174 -14.99 -12.77 16.40
C SER A 174 -16.32 -12.28 15.82
N GLY A 175 -16.27 -11.50 14.73
CA GLY A 175 -17.45 -11.05 13.98
C GLY A 175 -17.60 -9.54 13.75
N ASP A 176 -16.62 -8.70 14.10
CA ASP A 176 -16.66 -7.29 13.71
C ASP A 176 -16.38 -7.12 12.21
N ARG A 177 -17.39 -6.65 11.45
CA ARG A 177 -17.26 -6.33 10.02
C ARG A 177 -16.17 -5.30 9.73
N SER A 178 -15.79 -4.47 10.70
CA SER A 178 -14.70 -3.50 10.56
C SER A 178 -13.35 -4.15 10.24
N GLN A 179 -13.19 -5.45 10.53
CA GLN A 179 -11.96 -6.21 10.33
C GLN A 179 -11.95 -7.05 9.05
N HIS A 180 -13.09 -7.12 8.34
CA HIS A 180 -13.28 -7.97 7.16
C HIS A 180 -12.22 -7.72 6.09
N SER A 181 -11.94 -6.45 5.80
CA SER A 181 -10.96 -6.03 4.79
C SER A 181 -9.55 -6.53 5.10
N MET A 182 -9.12 -6.42 6.36
CA MET A 182 -7.80 -6.89 6.81
C MET A 182 -7.72 -8.42 6.76
N LYS A 183 -8.72 -9.13 7.29
CA LYS A 183 -8.78 -10.60 7.24
C LYS A 183 -8.72 -11.12 5.80
N THR A 184 -9.49 -10.50 4.91
CA THR A 184 -9.50 -10.82 3.48
C THR A 184 -8.14 -10.59 2.83
N ALA A 185 -7.48 -9.46 3.14
CA ALA A 185 -6.14 -9.17 2.65
C ALA A 185 -5.10 -10.18 3.17
N PHE A 186 -5.18 -10.55 4.45
CA PHE A 186 -4.28 -11.52 5.07
C PHE A 186 -4.46 -12.93 4.48
N VAL A 187 -5.70 -13.43 4.40
CA VAL A 187 -6.00 -14.74 3.79
C VAL A 187 -5.46 -14.82 2.37
N ARG A 188 -5.67 -13.75 1.58
CA ARG A 188 -5.16 -13.66 0.21
C ARG A 188 -3.63 -13.74 0.16
N LEU A 189 -2.94 -12.99 1.02
CA LEU A 189 -1.48 -13.04 1.12
C LEU A 189 -1.00 -14.46 1.42
N ILE A 190 -1.54 -15.10 2.45
CA ILE A 190 -1.09 -16.43 2.87
C ILE A 190 -1.39 -17.48 1.78
N ARG A 191 -2.56 -17.43 1.14
CA ARG A 191 -2.88 -18.28 -0.02
C ARG A 191 -1.88 -18.10 -1.14
N LEU A 192 -1.56 -16.86 -1.50
CA LEU A 192 -0.63 -16.55 -2.56
C LEU A 192 0.78 -17.08 -2.24
N GLN A 193 1.26 -16.88 -1.02
CA GLN A 193 2.56 -17.39 -0.57
C GLN A 193 2.60 -18.91 -0.60
N HIS A 194 1.55 -19.60 -0.10
CA HIS A 194 1.46 -21.05 -0.17
C HIS A 194 1.41 -21.57 -1.62
N GLN A 195 0.64 -20.94 -2.50
CA GLN A 195 0.58 -21.31 -3.93
C GLN A 195 1.95 -21.22 -4.59
N PHE A 196 2.69 -20.13 -4.36
CA PHE A 196 4.05 -19.99 -4.89
C PHE A 196 4.99 -21.05 -4.33
N CYS A 197 4.98 -21.29 -3.01
CA CYS A 197 5.80 -22.31 -2.39
C CYS A 197 5.50 -23.71 -2.95
N TRP A 198 4.22 -24.04 -3.15
CA TRP A 198 3.81 -25.31 -3.75
C TRP A 198 4.27 -25.46 -5.20
N LEU A 199 4.12 -24.41 -6.03
CA LEU A 199 4.59 -24.38 -7.41
C LEU A 199 6.12 -24.58 -7.49
N LEU A 200 6.86 -23.90 -6.62
CA LEU A 200 8.32 -23.99 -6.54
C LEU A 200 8.76 -25.41 -6.13
N LYS A 201 8.12 -26.00 -5.11
CA LYS A 201 8.37 -27.40 -4.72
C LYS A 201 8.15 -28.38 -5.88
N LYS A 202 7.10 -28.18 -6.70
CA LYS A 202 6.85 -28.99 -7.90
C LYS A 202 7.94 -28.86 -8.97
N GLN A 203 8.65 -27.74 -9.00
CA GLN A 203 9.81 -27.51 -9.87
C GLN A 203 11.13 -28.01 -9.23
N GLU A 204 11.04 -28.82 -8.17
CA GLU A 204 12.19 -29.34 -7.40
C GLU A 204 13.06 -28.22 -6.81
N VAL A 205 12.47 -27.05 -6.56
CA VAL A 205 13.15 -25.93 -5.91
C VAL A 205 13.19 -26.17 -4.40
N HIS A 206 14.37 -26.02 -3.80
CA HIS A 206 14.54 -26.15 -2.36
C HIS A 206 13.95 -24.96 -1.60
N VAL A 207 13.04 -25.28 -0.67
CA VAL A 207 12.46 -24.34 0.29
C VAL A 207 13.02 -24.64 1.67
N PHE A 208 13.65 -23.65 2.29
CA PHE A 208 14.23 -23.72 3.62
C PHE A 208 13.47 -22.84 4.59
N ASN A 209 13.45 -23.25 5.85
CA ASN A 209 12.98 -22.41 6.95
C ASN A 209 14.05 -21.36 7.29
N SER A 210 13.66 -20.09 7.35
CA SER A 210 14.54 -18.97 7.64
C SER A 210 14.80 -18.89 9.14
N LEU A 211 15.81 -19.63 9.62
CA LEU A 211 16.22 -19.60 11.01
C LEU A 211 16.63 -18.17 11.43
N GLY A 212 15.79 -17.52 12.24
CA GLY A 212 16.13 -16.30 12.99
C GLY A 212 16.21 -14.99 12.19
N TYR A 213 15.64 -14.92 10.99
CA TYR A 213 15.51 -13.64 10.27
C TYR A 213 14.12 -13.02 10.53
N ASP A 214 14.03 -12.15 11.52
CA ASP A 214 12.83 -11.32 11.77
C ASP A 214 12.75 -10.08 10.85
N ASN A 215 13.69 -9.95 9.91
CA ASN A 215 13.87 -8.78 9.08
C ASN A 215 13.16 -8.92 7.73
N ASN A 216 12.47 -7.86 7.32
CA ASN A 216 11.94 -7.75 5.97
C ASN A 216 13.07 -7.75 4.94
N VAL A 217 12.85 -8.43 3.82
CA VAL A 217 13.82 -8.51 2.72
C VAL A 217 13.29 -7.75 1.52
N LEU A 218 14.08 -6.82 0.99
CA LEU A 218 13.70 -6.07 -0.20
C LEU A 218 13.94 -6.92 -1.46
N CYS A 219 12.92 -7.04 -2.32
CA CYS A 219 13.09 -7.60 -3.64
C CYS A 219 13.89 -6.63 -4.53
N SER A 220 15.00 -7.09 -5.10
CA SER A 220 15.87 -6.28 -5.95
C SER A 220 15.27 -5.91 -7.31
N VAL A 221 14.10 -6.45 -7.66
CA VAL A 221 13.45 -6.23 -8.97
C VAL A 221 12.30 -5.24 -8.87
N CYS A 222 11.41 -5.41 -7.88
CA CYS A 222 10.24 -4.53 -7.72
C CYS A 222 10.26 -3.65 -6.46
N ASN A 223 11.30 -3.74 -5.63
CA ASN A 223 11.39 -3.03 -4.34
C ASN A 223 10.23 -3.36 -3.37
N HIS A 224 9.65 -4.55 -3.49
CA HIS A 224 8.67 -5.07 -2.54
C HIS A 224 9.36 -5.60 -1.28
N TRP A 225 8.85 -5.23 -0.10
CA TRP A 225 9.29 -5.80 1.18
C TRP A 225 8.65 -7.17 1.39
N CYS A 226 9.45 -8.22 1.26
CA CYS A 226 9.06 -9.59 1.50
C CYS A 226 9.19 -9.91 2.99
N TYR A 227 8.09 -10.35 3.61
CA TYR A 227 8.07 -10.73 5.03
C TYR A 227 7.85 -12.23 5.22
N VAL A 228 6.88 -12.83 4.52
CA VAL A 228 6.55 -14.26 4.70
C VAL A 228 7.59 -15.16 4.07
N ALA A 229 7.98 -14.85 2.84
CA ALA A 229 8.92 -15.66 2.07
C ALA A 229 9.67 -14.83 1.04
N PHE A 230 10.92 -15.23 0.75
CA PHE A 230 11.73 -14.63 -0.30
C PHE A 230 12.63 -15.69 -0.96
N GLY A 231 13.12 -15.38 -2.15
CA GLY A 231 14.09 -16.20 -2.88
C GLY A 231 15.46 -15.53 -2.94
N ILE A 232 16.52 -16.33 -3.01
CA ILE A 232 17.86 -15.90 -3.39
C ILE A 232 18.18 -16.53 -4.75
N CYS A 233 18.40 -15.70 -5.76
CA CYS A 233 18.87 -16.16 -7.06
C CYS A 233 20.32 -16.66 -6.95
N GLN A 234 20.58 -17.92 -7.31
CA GLN A 234 21.93 -18.51 -7.17
C GLN A 234 22.98 -17.89 -8.12
N TYR A 235 22.54 -17.28 -9.23
CA TYR A 235 23.44 -16.69 -10.21
C TYR A 235 23.93 -15.29 -9.79
N ASN A 236 23.00 -14.43 -9.33
CA ASN A 236 23.32 -13.04 -8.99
C ASN A 236 23.39 -12.76 -7.48
N MET A 237 23.08 -13.75 -6.63
CA MET A 237 22.99 -13.62 -5.16
C MET A 237 22.05 -12.50 -4.68
N HIS A 238 21.11 -12.07 -5.52
CA HIS A 238 20.11 -11.07 -5.19
C HIS A 238 18.88 -11.69 -4.53
N THR A 239 18.29 -10.94 -3.60
CA THR A 239 17.03 -11.25 -2.93
C THR A 239 15.84 -10.84 -3.80
N VAL A 240 14.88 -11.75 -3.97
CA VAL A 240 13.71 -11.55 -4.83
C VAL A 240 12.44 -12.02 -4.14
N CYS A 241 11.29 -11.42 -4.46
CA CYS A 241 9.99 -11.95 -4.03
C CYS A 241 9.67 -13.26 -4.76
N LEU A 242 8.72 -14.05 -4.27
CA LEU A 242 8.41 -15.36 -4.86
C LEU A 242 7.96 -15.27 -6.33
N ASN A 243 7.20 -14.23 -6.69
CA ASN A 243 6.80 -14.00 -8.07
C ASN A 243 8.02 -13.77 -9.00
N HIS A 244 9.05 -13.05 -8.55
CA HIS A 244 10.27 -12.85 -9.32
C HIS A 244 11.21 -14.07 -9.25
N ALA A 245 11.16 -14.85 -8.17
CA ALA A 245 11.85 -16.13 -8.10
C ALA A 245 11.33 -17.10 -9.17
N MET A 246 10.00 -17.23 -9.30
CA MET A 246 9.34 -18.05 -10.34
C MET A 246 9.68 -17.60 -11.76
N LYS A 247 9.91 -16.31 -11.96
CA LYS A 247 10.19 -15.71 -13.28
C LYS A 247 11.69 -15.49 -13.50
N CYS A 248 12.58 -16.09 -12.70
CA CYS A 248 14.02 -15.90 -12.86
C CYS A 248 14.50 -16.52 -14.19
N GLY A 249 14.85 -15.66 -15.16
CA GLY A 249 15.46 -16.08 -16.44
C GLY A 249 16.93 -16.48 -16.32
N CYS A 250 17.46 -16.66 -15.11
CA CYS A 250 18.87 -16.89 -14.81
C CYS A 250 19.34 -18.33 -15.08
N GLY A 251 18.43 -19.26 -15.37
CA GLY A 251 18.72 -20.67 -15.66
C GLY A 251 19.10 -21.52 -14.44
N GLY A 252 19.27 -20.92 -13.26
CA GLY A 252 19.47 -21.62 -11.98
C GLY A 252 18.22 -21.57 -11.10
N ASN A 253 17.95 -22.65 -10.37
CA ASN A 253 16.84 -22.69 -9.41
C ASN A 253 17.12 -21.75 -8.24
N PRO A 254 16.23 -20.80 -7.90
CA PRO A 254 16.41 -19.94 -6.75
C PRO A 254 16.33 -20.75 -5.45
N THR A 255 17.02 -20.33 -4.40
CA THR A 255 16.82 -20.92 -3.06
C THR A 255 15.75 -20.14 -2.33
N ILE A 256 14.70 -20.79 -1.84
CA ILE A 256 13.58 -20.12 -1.17
C ILE A 256 13.74 -20.21 0.34
N TYR A 257 13.47 -19.10 1.02
CA TYR A 257 13.46 -18.97 2.47
C TYR A 257 12.05 -18.59 2.91
N LEU A 258 11.49 -19.41 3.78
CA LEU A 258 10.15 -19.29 4.34
C LEU A 258 10.25 -19.04 5.84
N ARG A 259 9.44 -18.13 6.38
CA ARG A 259 9.42 -17.87 7.82
C ARG A 259 9.07 -19.12 8.64
N ASP A 260 9.72 -19.27 9.78
CA ASP A 260 9.53 -20.44 10.67
C ASP A 260 8.10 -20.58 11.20
N ASP A 261 7.40 -19.45 11.39
CA ASP A 261 6.01 -19.41 11.87
C ASP A 261 4.98 -19.34 10.73
N PHE A 262 5.37 -19.60 9.48
CA PHE A 262 4.43 -19.59 8.36
C PHE A 262 3.25 -20.55 8.58
N SER A 263 3.50 -21.73 9.14
CA SER A 263 2.44 -22.68 9.48
C SER A 263 1.45 -22.15 10.53
N GLU A 264 1.90 -21.27 11.44
CA GLU A 264 0.99 -20.59 12.38
C GLU A 264 0.13 -19.55 11.65
N MET A 265 0.71 -18.81 10.70
CA MET A 265 -0.03 -17.88 9.85
C MET A 265 -1.06 -18.59 8.96
N GLU A 266 -0.75 -19.78 8.47
CA GLU A 266 -1.70 -20.64 7.74
C GLU A 266 -2.89 -21.04 8.61
N ALA A 267 -2.64 -21.44 9.87
CA ALA A 267 -3.71 -21.75 10.81
C ALA A 267 -4.59 -20.52 11.11
N VAL A 268 -4.00 -19.32 11.21
CA VAL A 268 -4.76 -18.06 11.35
C VAL A 268 -5.60 -17.78 10.10
N ALA A 269 -5.04 -17.98 8.90
CA ALA A 269 -5.75 -17.76 7.65
C ALA A 269 -6.95 -18.72 7.53
N GLN A 270 -6.76 -20.01 7.82
CA GLN A 270 -7.82 -21.00 7.85
C GLN A 270 -8.95 -20.65 8.82
N LYS A 271 -8.62 -20.06 9.98
CA LYS A 271 -9.63 -19.58 10.94
C LYS A 271 -10.44 -18.42 10.36
N PHE A 272 -9.79 -17.45 9.70
CA PHE A 272 -10.48 -16.32 9.08
C PHE A 272 -11.31 -16.72 7.86
N GLU A 273 -10.91 -17.76 7.12
CA GLU A 273 -11.71 -18.30 6.01
C GLU A 273 -13.07 -18.85 6.42
N GLN A 274 -13.25 -19.22 7.69
CA GLN A 274 -14.54 -19.67 8.22
C GLN A 274 -15.51 -18.51 8.49
N GLU A 275 -15.04 -17.26 8.43
CA GLU A 275 -15.89 -16.08 8.61
C GLU A 275 -16.61 -15.72 7.31
N GLU A 276 -17.87 -15.29 7.43
CA GLU A 276 -18.76 -15.03 6.30
C GLU A 276 -18.16 -14.04 5.28
N GLY A 277 -17.98 -14.47 4.03
CA GLY A 277 -17.54 -13.63 2.91
C GLY A 277 -16.03 -13.46 2.77
N VAL A 278 -15.22 -13.82 3.79
CA VAL A 278 -13.76 -13.58 3.77
C VAL A 278 -13.10 -14.41 2.67
N LEU A 279 -13.47 -15.69 2.57
CA LEU A 279 -12.94 -16.59 1.57
C LEU A 279 -13.30 -16.12 0.16
N GLU A 280 -14.58 -15.84 -0.09
CA GLU A 280 -15.09 -15.43 -1.40
C GLU A 280 -14.43 -14.13 -1.87
N ASP A 281 -14.29 -13.14 -1.00
CA ASP A 281 -13.67 -11.86 -1.33
C ASP A 281 -12.15 -12.00 -1.52
N SER A 282 -11.49 -12.89 -0.78
CA SER A 282 -10.06 -13.12 -0.92
C SER A 282 -9.71 -13.73 -2.29
N LEU A 283 -10.61 -14.54 -2.85
CA LEU A 283 -10.44 -15.22 -4.13
C LEU A 283 -10.66 -14.31 -5.33
N LYS A 284 -11.53 -13.30 -5.24
CA LYS A 284 -11.83 -12.36 -6.36
C LYS A 284 -10.60 -11.61 -6.85
N GLU A 285 -9.67 -11.32 -5.95
CA GLU A 285 -8.47 -10.53 -6.23
C GLU A 285 -7.19 -11.37 -6.24
N LEU A 286 -7.30 -12.70 -6.11
CA LEU A 286 -6.14 -13.59 -6.17
C LEU A 286 -5.70 -13.76 -7.64
N PRO A 287 -4.41 -13.57 -7.96
CA PRO A 287 -3.91 -13.85 -9.30
C PRO A 287 -4.15 -15.31 -9.68
N VAL A 288 -4.58 -15.54 -10.92
CA VAL A 288 -4.68 -16.90 -11.47
C VAL A 288 -3.26 -17.40 -11.76
N LEU A 289 -2.72 -18.20 -10.84
CA LEU A 289 -1.40 -18.85 -10.96
C LEU A 289 -1.49 -20.33 -11.32
N LEU A 290 -2.68 -20.91 -11.21
CA LEU A 290 -2.95 -22.33 -11.32
C LEU A 290 -4.03 -22.55 -12.37
N ASP A 291 -3.84 -23.53 -13.25
CA ASP A 291 -4.86 -23.97 -14.20
C ASP A 291 -5.96 -24.76 -13.48
N GLU A 292 -7.17 -24.80 -14.07
CA GLU A 292 -8.35 -25.51 -13.54
C GLU A 292 -8.15 -27.03 -13.34
N HIS A 293 -7.04 -27.59 -13.84
CA HIS A 293 -6.69 -29.01 -13.78
C HIS A 293 -5.54 -29.33 -12.81
N THR A 294 -5.18 -28.41 -11.92
CA THR A 294 -4.17 -28.66 -10.89
C THR A 294 -4.74 -29.44 -9.71
N ASP A 295 -3.96 -30.38 -9.18
CA ASP A 295 -4.15 -31.12 -7.92
C ASP A 295 -3.82 -30.27 -6.68
N TYR A 296 -3.82 -28.94 -6.81
CA TYR A 296 -3.45 -28.02 -5.75
C TYR A 296 -4.53 -28.02 -4.67
N VAL A 297 -4.11 -28.30 -3.43
CA VAL A 297 -4.95 -28.16 -2.25
C VAL A 297 -4.39 -27.03 -1.38
N PRO A 298 -5.19 -26.00 -1.04
CA PRO A 298 -4.74 -24.96 -0.12
C PRO A 298 -4.26 -25.55 1.21
N TYR A 299 -3.11 -25.10 1.69
CA TYR A 299 -2.51 -25.51 2.97
C TYR A 299 -2.08 -26.99 3.06
N SER A 300 -1.96 -27.69 1.93
CA SER A 300 -1.37 -29.03 1.89
C SER A 300 0.14 -28.99 1.72
N SER A 301 0.87 -29.78 2.52
CA SER A 301 2.33 -29.88 2.53
C SER A 301 2.96 -30.28 1.19
#